data_AF-R0HAB7-F1
#
_entry.id   AF-R0HAB7-F1
#
_cell.length_a   1.000
_cell.length_b   1.000
_cell.length_c   1.000
_cell.angle_alpha   90.00
_cell.angle_beta   90.00
_cell.angle_gamma   90.00
#
_symmetry.space_group_name_H-M   'P 1'
#
loop_
_entity.id
_entity.type
_entity.pdbx_description
1 polymer ?
#
loop_
_entity_poly.entity_id
_entity_poly.type
_entity_poly.pdbx_seq_one_letter_code
_entity_poly.pdbx_strand_id
1 'polypeptide(L)'
;MMIYPNGDRHCAMAQGQVLSACGLQLANDGVHPGDCCYVINDVNREVQTQQARIWLCKCFQEAIKVYGYTKLIGMPEKCNIPNAVPFDPNMDCAQA
;
A
#
# COMPACT_ATOMS: atom_id res chain seq x y z
N MET A 1 9.75 16.82 16.73
CA MET A 1 8.51 16.01 16.69
C MET A 1 7.65 16.60 15.58
N MET A 2 7.62 15.97 14.40
CA MET A 2 6.85 16.51 13.28
C MET A 2 5.39 16.11 13.44
N ILE A 3 4.52 17.10 13.63
CA ILE A 3 3.08 16.94 13.72
C ILE A 3 2.52 17.28 12.34
N TYR A 4 2.01 16.26 11.63
CA TYR A 4 1.30 16.44 10.37
C TYR A 4 -0.22 16.42 10.66
N PRO A 5 -0.98 17.43 10.22
CA PRO A 5 -2.28 17.74 10.80
C PRO A 5 -3.49 16.97 10.23
N ASN A 6 -3.35 15.86 9.49
CA ASN A 6 -4.52 15.16 8.92
C ASN A 6 -4.31 13.65 8.70
N GLY A 7 -4.43 12.81 9.74
CA GLY A 7 -4.65 11.37 9.55
C GLY A 7 -3.50 10.55 8.93
N ASP A 8 -2.36 11.19 8.63
CA ASP A 8 -1.20 10.66 7.90
C ASP A 8 -0.44 9.51 8.61
N ARG A 9 -0.78 9.23 9.88
CA ARG A 9 -0.07 8.22 10.67
C ARG A 9 -0.33 6.80 10.17
N HIS A 10 -1.50 6.51 9.58
CA HIS A 10 -1.74 5.23 8.92
C HIS A 10 -0.96 5.09 7.62
N CYS A 11 -0.76 6.18 6.87
CA CYS A 11 -0.03 6.15 5.61
C CYS A 11 1.44 5.78 5.81
N ALA A 12 2.15 6.50 6.68
CA ALA A 12 3.57 6.24 6.92
C ALA A 12 3.82 4.84 7.53
N MET A 13 2.89 4.38 8.38
CA MET A 13 2.96 3.03 8.97
C MET A 13 2.69 1.96 7.91
N ALA A 14 1.61 2.11 7.12
CA ALA A 14 1.28 1.19 6.03
C ALA A 14 2.38 1.12 4.97
N GLN A 15 2.92 2.27 4.55
CA GLN A 15 4.08 2.33 3.66
C GLN A 15 5.27 1.61 4.28
N GLY A 16 5.62 1.91 5.53
CA GLY A 16 6.74 1.24 6.21
C GLY A 16 6.57 -0.28 6.26
N GLN A 17 5.38 -0.77 6.60
CA GLN A 17 5.08 -2.20 6.65
C GLN A 17 5.15 -2.86 5.27
N VAL A 18 4.43 -2.30 4.28
CA VAL A 18 4.37 -2.85 2.92
C VAL A 18 5.76 -2.81 2.28
N LEU A 19 6.50 -1.71 2.41
CA LEU A 19 7.83 -1.59 1.82
C LEU A 19 8.86 -2.49 2.50
N SER A 20 8.76 -2.70 3.81
CA SER A 20 9.66 -3.63 4.50
C SER A 20 9.38 -5.08 4.11
N ALA A 21 8.10 -5.48 4.06
CA ALA A 21 7.71 -6.84 3.74
C ALA A 21 7.85 -7.17 2.25
N CYS A 22 7.41 -6.27 1.37
CA CYS A 22 7.49 -6.45 -0.06
C CYS A 22 8.89 -6.12 -0.61
N GLY A 23 9.68 -5.26 0.04
CA GLY A 23 11.00 -4.84 -0.42
C GLY A 23 11.98 -6.01 -0.64
N LEU A 24 11.89 -7.06 0.19
CA LEU A 24 12.67 -8.29 0.00
C LEU A 24 12.23 -9.09 -1.24
N GLN A 25 10.92 -9.13 -1.54
CA GLN A 25 10.38 -9.71 -2.79
C GLN A 25 10.71 -8.86 -4.02
N LEU A 26 10.82 -7.54 -3.84
CA LEU A 26 11.26 -6.65 -4.91
C LEU A 26 12.74 -6.84 -5.24
N ALA A 27 13.55 -7.33 -4.29
CA ALA A 27 14.99 -7.52 -4.45
C ALA A 27 15.39 -8.96 -4.84
N ASN A 28 14.60 -9.97 -4.47
CA ASN A 28 14.87 -11.37 -4.75
C ASN A 28 13.59 -12.02 -5.30
N ASP A 29 13.64 -12.54 -6.53
CA ASP A 29 12.61 -13.36 -7.21
C ASP A 29 12.26 -14.69 -6.48
N GLY A 30 12.42 -14.77 -5.16
CA GLY A 30 12.31 -16.00 -4.37
C GLY A 30 11.85 -15.86 -2.92
N VAL A 31 11.45 -14.66 -2.46
CA VAL A 31 10.82 -14.54 -1.12
C VAL A 31 9.33 -14.85 -1.24
N HIS A 32 8.86 -15.79 -0.42
CA HIS A 32 7.48 -16.28 -0.40
C HIS A 32 6.48 -15.12 -0.55
N PRO A 33 5.60 -15.12 -1.56
CA PRO A 33 4.55 -14.11 -1.74
C PRO A 33 3.74 -13.83 -0.45
N GLY A 34 3.67 -14.82 0.43
CA GLY A 34 2.93 -14.82 1.70
C GLY A 34 3.14 -13.58 2.56
N ASP A 35 4.38 -13.15 2.85
CA ASP A 35 4.59 -12.07 3.83
C ASP A 35 4.16 -10.69 3.29
N CYS A 36 4.50 -10.38 2.04
CA CYS A 36 4.01 -9.15 1.39
C CYS A 36 2.49 -9.17 1.24
N CYS A 37 1.91 -10.27 0.74
CA CYS A 37 0.47 -10.37 0.58
C CYS A 37 -0.29 -10.31 1.91
N TYR A 38 0.27 -10.89 2.97
CA TYR A 38 -0.26 -10.81 4.31
C TYR A 38 -0.31 -9.36 4.80
N VAL A 39 0.80 -8.63 4.67
CA VAL A 39 0.87 -7.23 5.09
C VAL A 39 -0.04 -6.33 4.24
N ILE A 40 -0.10 -6.54 2.93
CA ILE A 40 -1.04 -5.80 2.07
C ILE A 40 -2.49 -6.05 2.49
N ASN A 41 -2.83 -7.31 2.80
CA ASN A 41 -4.17 -7.66 3.26
C ASN A 41 -4.47 -7.04 4.64
N ASP A 42 -3.49 -7.04 5.54
CA ASP A 42 -3.62 -6.46 6.89
C ASP A 42 -3.90 -4.95 6.81
N VAL A 43 -3.09 -4.20 6.07
CA VAL A 43 -3.30 -2.77 5.79
C VAL A 43 -4.68 -2.52 5.17
N ASN A 44 -5.12 -3.37 4.25
CA ASN A 44 -6.44 -3.26 3.64
C ASN A 44 -7.60 -3.51 4.63
N ARG A 45 -7.40 -4.36 5.65
CA ARG A 45 -8.39 -4.61 6.69
C ARG A 45 -8.50 -3.48 7.71
N GLU A 46 -7.44 -2.69 7.88
CA GLU A 46 -7.45 -1.52 8.75
C GLU A 46 -8.21 -0.33 8.16
N VAL A 47 -8.32 -0.24 6.83
CA VAL A 47 -9.01 0.86 6.12
C VAL A 47 -10.48 0.58 5.87
N GLN A 48 -11.27 0.46 6.95
CA GLN A 48 -12.70 0.08 6.88
C GLN A 48 -13.63 1.20 6.39
N THR A 49 -13.15 2.45 6.33
CA THR A 49 -13.96 3.60 5.88
C THR A 49 -13.53 4.07 4.51
N GLN A 50 -14.47 4.59 3.72
CA GLN A 50 -14.18 5.18 2.40
C GLN A 50 -13.08 6.24 2.48
N GLN A 51 -13.12 7.08 3.52
CA GLN A 51 -12.12 8.12 3.72
C GLN A 51 -10.71 7.55 3.99
N ALA A 52 -10.61 6.48 4.78
CA ALA A 52 -9.34 5.80 5.01
C ALA A 52 -8.80 5.13 3.74
N ARG A 53 -9.67 4.54 2.92
CA ARG A 53 -9.32 3.96 1.61
C ARG A 53 -8.78 5.02 0.65
N ILE A 54 -9.45 6.17 0.55
CA ILE A 54 -9.00 7.32 -0.27
C ILE A 54 -7.61 7.79 0.20
N TRP A 55 -7.40 7.92 1.51
CA TRP A 55 -6.12 8.33 2.07
C TRP A 55 -5.01 7.32 1.79
N LEU A 56 -5.28 6.03 1.97
CA LEU A 56 -4.33 4.96 1.67
C LEU A 56 -3.98 4.92 0.18
N CYS A 57 -4.97 5.12 -0.70
CA CYS A 57 -4.72 5.19 -2.14
C CYS A 57 -3.78 6.35 -2.47
N LYS A 58 -4.10 7.58 -2.02
CA LYS A 58 -3.25 8.76 -2.28
C LYS A 58 -1.83 8.59 -1.72
N CYS A 59 -1.75 7.99 -0.55
CA CYS A 59 -0.51 7.66 0.13
C CYS A 59 0.40 6.76 -0.75
N PHE A 60 -0.12 5.65 -1.26
CA PHE A 60 0.65 4.76 -2.13
C PHE A 60 0.89 5.36 -3.51
N GLN A 61 -0.05 6.17 -4.03
CA GLN A 61 0.10 6.89 -5.30
C GLN A 61 1.36 7.77 -5.29
N GLU A 62 1.54 8.57 -4.24
CA GLU A 62 2.73 9.42 -4.06
C GLU A 62 3.98 8.57 -3.83
N ALA A 63 3.92 7.53 -3.00
CA ALA A 63 5.08 6.68 -2.74
C ALA A 63 5.60 5.98 -4.01
N ILE A 64 4.71 5.48 -4.87
CA ILE A 64 5.09 4.82 -6.11
C ILE A 64 5.75 5.83 -7.07
N LYS A 65 5.22 7.05 -7.18
CA LYS A 65 5.78 8.11 -8.02
C LYS A 65 7.14 8.60 -7.53
N VAL A 66 7.28 8.83 -6.22
CA VAL A 66 8.48 9.45 -5.63
C VAL A 66 9.62 8.45 -5.47
N TYR A 67 9.32 7.24 -4.99
CA TYR A 67 10.34 6.25 -4.63
C TYR A 67 10.49 5.11 -5.65
N GLY A 68 9.69 5.11 -6.72
CA GLY A 68 9.84 4.15 -7.82
C GLY A 68 9.42 2.72 -7.46
N TYR A 69 8.47 2.54 -6.54
CA TYR A 69 7.93 1.23 -6.14
C TYR A 69 6.96 0.64 -7.18
N THR A 70 7.32 0.68 -8.46
CA THR A 70 6.50 0.19 -9.59
C THR A 70 6.16 -1.29 -9.48
N LYS A 71 6.96 -2.06 -8.74
CA LYS A 71 6.68 -3.48 -8.50
C LYS A 71 5.50 -3.73 -7.55
N LEU A 72 5.03 -2.73 -6.80
CA LEU A 72 3.79 -2.82 -6.01
C LEU A 72 2.52 -2.67 -6.86
N ILE A 73 2.66 -2.23 -8.12
CA ILE A 73 1.52 -2.08 -9.03
C ILE A 73 0.91 -3.46 -9.32
N GLY A 74 -0.40 -3.59 -9.09
CA GLY A 74 -1.14 -4.85 -9.23
C GLY A 74 -0.80 -5.91 -8.17
N MET A 75 -0.03 -5.56 -7.14
CA MET A 75 0.31 -6.50 -6.06
C MET A 75 -0.94 -6.99 -5.29
N PRO A 76 -1.91 -6.12 -4.94
CA PRO A 76 -3.12 -6.57 -4.27
C PRO A 76 -3.91 -7.63 -5.07
N GLU A 77 -3.96 -7.48 -6.39
CA GLU A 77 -4.60 -8.44 -7.30
C GLU A 77 -3.82 -9.77 -7.37
N LYS A 78 -2.50 -9.71 -7.49
CA LYS A 78 -1.62 -10.90 -7.43
C LYS A 78 -1.75 -11.65 -6.11
N CYS A 79 -2.01 -10.93 -5.04
CA CYS A 79 -2.25 -11.47 -3.71
C CYS A 79 -3.68 -12.00 -3.51
N ASN A 80 -4.56 -11.90 -4.51
CA ASN A 80 -5.97 -12.28 -4.45
C ASN A 80 -6.73 -11.63 -3.28
N ILE A 81 -6.44 -10.36 -3.00
CA ILE A 81 -7.07 -9.63 -1.89
C ILE A 81 -8.35 -8.95 -2.43
N PRO A 82 -9.54 -9.40 -2.01
CA PRO A 82 -10.80 -8.84 -2.52
C PRO A 82 -10.99 -7.41 -2.01
N ASN A 83 -11.52 -6.53 -2.89
CA ASN A 83 -11.80 -5.12 -2.59
C ASN A 83 -10.60 -4.33 -2.07
N ALA A 84 -9.38 -4.74 -2.38
CA ALA A 84 -8.19 -4.04 -1.95
C ALA A 84 -8.11 -2.63 -2.57
N VAL A 85 -7.58 -1.70 -1.79
CA VAL A 85 -7.14 -0.40 -2.28
C VAL A 85 -6.02 -0.64 -3.30
N PRO A 86 -6.20 -0.20 -4.56
CA PRO A 86 -5.21 -0.42 -5.60
C PRO A 86 -3.96 0.43 -5.35
N PHE A 87 -2.81 -0.19 -5.55
CA PHE A 87 -1.51 0.48 -5.50
C PHE A 87 -1.10 0.90 -6.91
N ASP A 88 -1.82 1.85 -7.48
CA ASP A 88 -1.58 2.33 -8.85
C ASP A 88 -1.39 3.86 -8.87
N PRO A 89 -0.31 4.37 -9.48
CA PRO A 89 0.00 5.80 -9.50
C PRO A 89 -1.00 6.64 -10.32
N ASN A 90 -1.83 6.01 -11.15
CA ASN A 90 -2.82 6.63 -12.03
C ASN A 90 -4.27 6.34 -11.61
N MET A 91 -4.50 5.55 -10.56
CA MET A 91 -5.85 5.30 -10.08
C MET A 91 -6.51 6.59 -9.57
N ASP A 92 -7.80 6.75 -9.88
CA ASP A 92 -8.62 7.75 -9.23
C ASP A 92 -8.94 7.32 -7.78
N CYS A 93 -8.19 7.89 -6.84
CA CYS A 93 -8.34 7.55 -5.43
C CYS A 93 -9.68 7.98 -4.81
N ALA A 94 -10.50 8.79 -5.47
CA ALA A 94 -11.84 9.12 -4.95
C ALA A 94 -12.80 7.92 -5.06
N GLN A 95 -12.45 6.92 -5.87
CA GLN A 95 -13.19 5.67 -6.05
C GLN A 95 -12.54 4.46 -5.36
N ALA A 96 -11.55 4.72 -4.48
CA ALA A 96 -10.72 3.69 -3.83
C ALA A 96 -11.45 2.83 -2.80
#